data_AF-M6FN15-F1
#
_entry.id   AF-M6FN15-F1
#
_cell.length_a   1.000
_cell.length_b   1.000
_cell.length_c   1.000
_cell.angle_alpha   90.00
_cell.angle_beta   90.00
_cell.angle_gamma   90.00
#
_symmetry.space_group_name_H-M   'P 1'
#
loop_
_entity.id
_entity.type
_entity.pdbx_description
1 polymer ?
#
loop_
_entity_poly.entity_id
_entity_poly.type
_entity_poly.pdbx_seq_one_letter_code
_entity_poly.pdbx_strand_id
1 'polypeptide(L)'
;MGWLKKIAAIFGILFGSFLILIYSITYHPDQAEPANILCNENAPILKADSKIKLLVWNVQYLAGKKRVFWYDLPEGDGPDVGPSREEIEETLKKVTDYIRSENPDVILLQELHDGSKNTFEEDQLERVLSRIGPAYMCRSEAFYWKSFFVPHPKIWGSVGMKLATVSKYKISDGIRHSLPPMPADPISTQFNLKRAILQNDLPIEGGDKFTVLNTHLDAFSQGTDTMRRQVETITGLLKELDLAGHYWVLGGDFNLLPPGFDRKLMHPNGAFFYSDEQEIKPLFDRWNSAVPFNILNGAEKEKYYTYYSNDPAIGKPDRTIDYIFYSSNLKQTGYKVDHGDILWTVSDHFPQIGIYQTLRKE
;
A
#
# COMPACT_ATOMS: atom_id res chain seq x y z
N MET A 1 -19.74 -25.48 47.42
CA MET A 1 -18.67 -24.47 47.19
C MET A 1 -17.49 -24.97 46.34
N GLY A 2 -17.12 -26.26 46.37
CA GLY A 2 -15.98 -26.78 45.59
C GLY A 2 -16.19 -26.91 44.07
N TRP A 3 -17.41 -27.23 43.61
CA TRP A 3 -17.67 -27.40 42.16
C TRP A 3 -17.66 -26.08 41.39
N LEU A 4 -18.26 -25.02 41.94
CA LEU A 4 -18.21 -23.68 41.34
C LEU A 4 -16.76 -23.18 41.18
N LYS A 5 -15.89 -23.42 42.15
CA LYS A 5 -14.45 -23.09 42.04
C LYS A 5 -13.76 -23.87 40.93
N LYS A 6 -14.06 -25.17 40.78
CA LYS A 6 -13.51 -26.00 39.68
C LYS A 6 -14.02 -25.54 38.32
N ILE A 7 -15.31 -25.24 38.20
CA ILE A 7 -15.90 -24.70 36.97
C ILE A 7 -15.24 -23.37 36.60
N ALA A 8 -15.13 -22.44 37.56
CA ALA A 8 -14.48 -21.15 37.33
C ALA A 8 -13.00 -21.32 36.92
N ALA A 9 -12.27 -22.24 37.54
CA ALA A 9 -10.89 -22.55 37.16
C ALA A 9 -10.78 -23.09 35.74
N ILE A 10 -11.67 -24.01 35.34
CA ILE A 10 -11.71 -24.56 33.98
C ILE A 10 -12.01 -23.45 32.97
N PHE A 11 -13.02 -22.62 33.22
CA PHE A 11 -13.32 -21.48 32.34
C PHE A 11 -12.16 -20.50 32.24
N GLY A 12 -11.48 -20.22 33.36
CA GLY A 12 -10.29 -19.37 33.37
C GLY A 12 -9.16 -19.94 32.50
N ILE A 13 -8.90 -21.25 32.59
CA ILE A 13 -7.90 -21.93 31.77
C ILE A 13 -8.30 -21.87 30.29
N LEU A 14 -9.54 -22.21 29.94
CA LEU A 14 -10.01 -22.20 28.56
C LEU A 14 -9.95 -20.80 27.94
N PHE A 15 -10.38 -19.78 28.68
CA PHE A 15 -10.30 -18.40 28.25
C PHE A 15 -8.84 -17.95 28.07
N GLY A 16 -7.96 -18.26 29.02
CA GLY A 16 -6.53 -17.98 28.90
C GLY A 16 -5.88 -18.66 27.69
N SER A 17 -6.17 -19.95 27.47
CA SER A 17 -5.70 -20.69 26.30
C SER A 17 -6.23 -20.10 24.99
N PHE A 18 -7.48 -19.63 24.98
CA PHE A 18 -8.06 -18.97 23.81
C PHE A 18 -7.35 -17.65 23.48
N LEU A 19 -7.03 -16.83 24.48
CA LEU A 19 -6.27 -15.59 24.28
C LEU A 19 -4.83 -15.87 23.78
N ILE A 20 -4.17 -16.88 24.34
CA ILE A 20 -2.84 -17.33 23.89
C ILE A 20 -2.91 -17.80 22.42
N LEU A 21 -3.96 -18.55 22.06
CA LEU A 21 -4.18 -18.99 20.69
C LEU A 21 -4.31 -17.78 19.76
N ILE A 22 -5.20 -16.82 20.06
CA ILE A 22 -5.38 -15.59 19.26
C ILE A 22 -4.02 -14.91 19.07
N TYR A 23 -3.29 -14.67 20.16
CA TYR A 23 -1.98 -14.03 20.08
C TYR A 23 -1.02 -14.80 19.18
N SER A 24 -0.94 -16.13 19.32
CA SER A 24 -0.03 -16.98 18.52
C SER A 24 -0.38 -17.03 17.03
N ILE A 25 -1.65 -16.83 16.66
CA ILE A 25 -2.10 -16.92 15.27
C ILE A 25 -2.19 -15.56 14.56
N THR A 26 -1.96 -14.46 15.28
CA THR A 26 -2.07 -13.09 14.77
C THR A 26 -0.72 -12.40 14.75
N TYR A 27 -0.60 -11.34 13.96
CA TYR A 27 0.65 -10.62 13.76
C TYR A 27 0.75 -9.39 14.67
N HIS A 28 1.87 -9.30 15.39
CA HIS A 28 2.19 -8.25 16.38
C HIS A 28 3.49 -7.56 16.01
N PRO A 29 3.48 -6.70 14.97
CA PRO A 29 4.67 -5.93 14.62
C PRO A 29 5.03 -4.90 15.69
N ASP A 30 6.32 -4.60 15.82
CA ASP A 30 6.78 -3.46 16.62
C ASP A 30 6.41 -2.13 15.96
N GLN A 31 6.58 -1.02 16.71
CA GLN A 31 6.28 0.31 16.17
C GLN A 31 7.24 0.68 15.02
N ALA A 32 8.50 0.28 15.12
CA ALA A 32 9.48 0.35 14.06
C ALA A 32 10.36 -0.90 14.14
N GLU A 33 10.49 -1.64 13.05
CA GLU A 33 11.32 -2.84 12.96
C GLU A 33 12.11 -2.87 11.64
N PRO A 34 13.30 -3.49 11.59
CA PRO A 34 14.03 -3.67 10.33
C PRO A 34 13.15 -4.37 9.29
N ALA A 35 13.13 -3.83 8.07
CA ALA A 35 12.41 -4.45 6.96
C ALA A 35 13.14 -5.72 6.49
N ASN A 36 12.39 -6.68 5.95
CA ASN A 36 13.01 -7.81 5.25
C ASN A 36 13.61 -7.30 3.95
N ILE A 37 14.92 -7.44 3.74
CA ILE A 37 15.64 -7.00 2.54
C ILE A 37 16.39 -8.18 1.96
N LEU A 38 16.20 -8.41 0.67
CA LEU A 38 16.94 -9.41 -0.10
C LEU A 38 17.52 -8.73 -1.33
N CYS A 39 18.84 -8.71 -1.40
CA CYS A 39 19.61 -8.08 -2.46
C CYS A 39 20.65 -9.03 -3.03
N ASN A 40 20.84 -8.99 -4.34
CA ASN A 40 22.01 -9.57 -4.97
C ASN A 40 23.28 -8.83 -4.51
N GLU A 41 24.37 -9.56 -4.30
CA GLU A 41 25.65 -8.99 -3.87
C GLU A 41 26.19 -7.95 -4.86
N ASN A 42 25.90 -8.12 -6.16
CA ASN A 42 26.35 -7.25 -7.24
C ASN A 42 25.34 -6.14 -7.60
N ALA A 43 24.32 -5.91 -6.78
CA ALA A 43 23.35 -4.84 -7.02
C ALA A 43 24.08 -3.47 -7.08
N PRO A 44 23.93 -2.70 -8.17
CA PRO A 44 24.62 -1.43 -8.34
C PRO A 44 24.10 -0.38 -7.34
N ILE A 45 24.97 0.52 -6.90
CA ILE A 45 24.57 1.72 -6.17
C ILE A 45 24.11 2.81 -7.17
N LEU A 46 23.34 3.79 -6.69
CA LEU A 46 22.91 4.92 -7.53
C LEU A 46 24.10 5.81 -7.88
N LYS A 47 24.15 6.31 -9.11
CA LYS A 47 25.11 7.35 -9.48
C LYS A 47 24.61 8.71 -9.00
N ALA A 48 25.54 9.62 -8.75
CA ALA A 48 25.19 11.02 -8.52
C ALA A 48 24.41 11.60 -9.72
N ASP A 49 23.45 12.48 -9.45
CA ASP A 49 22.59 13.14 -10.44
C ASP A 49 21.68 12.19 -11.27
N SER A 50 21.59 10.90 -10.90
CA SER A 50 20.71 9.94 -11.55
C SER A 50 19.24 10.38 -11.50
N LYS A 51 18.55 10.19 -12.64
CA LYS A 51 17.09 10.22 -12.67
C LYS A 51 16.58 8.84 -12.28
N ILE A 52 15.66 8.79 -11.33
CA ILE A 52 15.05 7.56 -10.86
C ILE A 52 13.61 7.52 -11.37
N LYS A 53 13.30 6.52 -12.18
CA LYS A 53 11.94 6.22 -12.63
C LYS A 53 11.25 5.31 -11.62
N LEU A 54 10.23 5.82 -10.96
CA LEU A 54 9.43 5.12 -9.97
C LEU A 54 8.11 4.65 -10.60
N LEU A 55 7.75 3.39 -10.35
CA LEU A 55 6.40 2.86 -10.55
C LEU A 55 5.73 2.71 -9.17
N VAL A 56 4.52 3.24 -9.01
CA VAL A 56 3.69 3.03 -7.82
C VAL A 56 2.38 2.40 -8.25
N TRP A 57 2.03 1.26 -7.66
CA TRP A 57 0.84 0.51 -8.08
C TRP A 57 0.27 -0.41 -6.98
N ASN A 58 -0.97 -0.15 -6.59
CA ASN A 58 -1.78 -1.15 -5.91
C ASN A 58 -2.22 -2.17 -6.96
N VAL A 59 -1.85 -3.44 -6.77
CA VAL A 59 -2.13 -4.50 -7.76
C VAL A 59 -3.31 -5.37 -7.39
N GLN A 60 -4.08 -5.00 -6.36
CA GLN A 60 -5.32 -5.66 -5.95
C GLN A 60 -5.15 -7.18 -5.83
N TYR A 61 -4.08 -7.62 -5.17
CA TYR A 61 -3.70 -9.04 -4.99
C TYR A 61 -3.84 -9.86 -6.28
N LEU A 62 -3.50 -9.23 -7.42
CA LEU A 62 -3.55 -9.78 -8.76
C LEU A 62 -4.95 -10.31 -9.17
N ALA A 63 -6.03 -9.80 -8.60
CA ALA A 63 -7.38 -10.29 -8.87
C ALA A 63 -7.97 -9.82 -10.20
N GLY A 64 -7.49 -8.70 -10.74
CA GLY A 64 -8.12 -8.09 -11.89
C GLY A 64 -9.51 -7.52 -11.58
N LYS A 65 -10.22 -7.14 -12.64
CA LYS A 65 -11.47 -6.37 -12.59
C LYS A 65 -12.76 -7.20 -12.77
N LYS A 66 -12.67 -8.53 -12.71
CA LYS A 66 -13.80 -9.44 -13.00
C LYS A 66 -14.69 -9.74 -11.79
N ARG A 67 -14.28 -9.29 -10.60
CA ARG A 67 -14.87 -9.65 -9.31
C ARG A 67 -15.44 -8.42 -8.62
N VAL A 68 -16.46 -8.64 -7.81
CA VAL A 68 -17.02 -7.66 -6.89
C VAL A 68 -16.89 -8.24 -5.48
N PHE A 69 -15.85 -7.82 -4.78
CA PHE A 69 -15.53 -8.30 -3.46
C PHE A 69 -16.50 -7.76 -2.43
N TRP A 70 -16.66 -8.48 -1.32
CA TRP A 70 -17.59 -8.10 -0.27
C TRP A 70 -17.36 -6.68 0.27
N TYR A 71 -16.13 -6.17 0.28
CA TYR A 71 -15.80 -4.80 0.71
C TYR A 71 -15.90 -3.74 -0.39
N ASP A 72 -16.20 -4.11 -1.65
CA ASP A 72 -16.35 -3.14 -2.75
C ASP A 72 -17.68 -2.38 -2.67
N LEU A 73 -18.66 -2.91 -1.94
CA LEU A 73 -20.00 -2.34 -1.80
C LEU A 73 -20.23 -1.81 -0.38
N PRO A 74 -20.95 -0.67 -0.22
CA PRO A 74 -21.22 -0.07 1.10
C PRO A 74 -21.85 -1.02 2.13
N GLU A 75 -22.70 -1.94 1.67
CA GLU A 75 -23.43 -2.87 2.53
C GLU A 75 -22.60 -4.12 2.89
N GLY A 76 -21.37 -4.25 2.41
CA GLY A 76 -20.51 -5.40 2.71
C GLY A 76 -20.96 -6.71 2.04
N ASP A 77 -21.81 -6.62 1.01
CA ASP A 77 -22.58 -7.74 0.46
C ASP A 77 -22.12 -8.19 -0.94
N GLY A 78 -20.99 -7.68 -1.42
CA GLY A 78 -20.34 -8.19 -2.64
C GLY A 78 -20.18 -9.73 -2.60
N PRO A 79 -20.46 -10.41 -3.73
CA PRO A 79 -20.57 -11.87 -3.77
C PRO A 79 -19.22 -12.60 -3.71
N ASP A 80 -18.14 -11.95 -4.14
CA ASP A 80 -16.84 -12.60 -4.30
C ASP A 80 -15.97 -12.51 -3.03
N VAL A 81 -15.23 -13.60 -2.77
CA VAL A 81 -14.28 -13.72 -1.63
C VAL A 81 -12.83 -13.92 -2.09
N GLY A 82 -12.61 -14.14 -3.40
CA GLY A 82 -11.30 -14.35 -4.01
C GLY A 82 -11.40 -14.56 -5.53
N PRO A 83 -10.33 -14.29 -6.29
CA PRO A 83 -10.23 -14.60 -7.71
C PRO A 83 -9.94 -16.08 -7.98
N SER A 84 -10.13 -16.54 -9.23
CA SER A 84 -9.66 -17.86 -9.68
C SER A 84 -8.15 -17.86 -9.95
N ARG A 85 -7.53 -19.04 -10.05
CA ARG A 85 -6.10 -19.16 -10.40
C ARG A 85 -5.80 -18.59 -11.78
N GLU A 86 -6.71 -18.81 -12.73
CA GLU A 86 -6.62 -18.32 -14.11
C GLU A 86 -6.70 -16.80 -14.15
N GLU A 87 -7.57 -16.19 -13.35
CA GLU A 87 -7.67 -14.74 -13.21
C GLU A 87 -6.36 -14.16 -12.65
N ILE A 88 -5.78 -14.79 -11.61
CA ILE A 88 -4.49 -14.38 -11.07
C ILE A 88 -3.38 -14.51 -12.13
N GLU A 89 -3.31 -15.61 -12.88
CA GLU A 89 -2.30 -15.79 -13.93
C GLU A 89 -2.44 -14.77 -15.07
N GLU A 90 -3.68 -14.47 -15.48
CA GLU A 90 -3.96 -13.44 -16.48
C GLU A 90 -3.47 -12.06 -16.00
N THR A 91 -3.84 -11.67 -14.79
CA THR A 91 -3.45 -10.38 -14.20
C THR A 91 -1.95 -10.30 -13.98
N LEU A 92 -1.33 -11.36 -13.46
CA LEU A 92 0.12 -11.45 -13.27
C LEU A 92 0.87 -11.27 -14.59
N LYS A 93 0.39 -11.88 -15.68
CA LYS A 93 0.97 -11.67 -17.00
C LYS A 93 0.89 -10.19 -17.40
N LYS A 94 -0.27 -9.55 -17.26
CA LYS A 94 -0.45 -8.13 -17.61
C LYS A 94 0.41 -7.20 -16.76
N VAL A 95 0.47 -7.41 -15.44
CA VAL A 95 1.32 -6.65 -14.50
C VAL A 95 2.79 -6.78 -14.89
N THR A 96 3.26 -8.00 -15.13
CA THR A 96 4.68 -8.24 -15.45
C THR A 96 5.05 -7.73 -16.85
N ASP A 97 4.16 -7.87 -17.84
CA ASP A 97 4.32 -7.29 -19.17
C ASP A 97 4.41 -5.74 -19.08
N TYR A 98 3.55 -5.11 -18.28
CA TYR A 98 3.57 -3.66 -18.06
C TYR A 98 4.87 -3.21 -17.40
N ILE A 99 5.30 -3.88 -16.31
CA ILE A 99 6.56 -3.58 -15.63
C ILE A 99 7.75 -3.71 -16.59
N ARG A 100 7.81 -4.75 -17.42
CA ARG A 100 8.89 -4.91 -18.40
C ARG A 100 8.86 -3.82 -19.48
N SER A 101 7.67 -3.43 -19.95
CA SER A 101 7.51 -2.38 -20.95
C SER A 101 7.91 -1.00 -20.42
N GLU A 102 7.45 -0.66 -19.21
CA GLU A 102 7.71 0.63 -18.60
C GLU A 102 9.15 0.70 -18.04
N ASN A 103 9.72 -0.45 -17.67
CA ASN A 103 11.10 -0.62 -17.21
C ASN A 103 11.50 0.38 -16.09
N PRO A 104 10.70 0.52 -15.01
CA PRO A 104 11.03 1.41 -13.89
C PRO A 104 12.32 1.00 -13.19
N ASP A 105 12.94 1.95 -12.50
CA ASP A 105 14.15 1.71 -11.71
C ASP A 105 13.82 1.18 -10.31
N VAL A 106 12.73 1.70 -9.74
CA VAL A 106 12.16 1.28 -8.46
C VAL A 106 10.66 1.10 -8.62
N ILE A 107 10.10 0.06 -7.98
CA ILE A 107 8.69 -0.31 -8.01
C ILE A 107 8.17 -0.36 -6.57
N LEU A 108 7.07 0.32 -6.31
CA LEU A 108 6.33 0.29 -5.05
C LEU A 108 4.98 -0.38 -5.29
N LEU A 109 4.82 -1.58 -4.74
CA LEU A 109 3.60 -2.36 -4.88
C LEU A 109 2.84 -2.40 -3.56
N GLN A 110 1.52 -2.26 -3.64
CA GLN A 110 0.57 -2.48 -2.55
C GLN A 110 -0.29 -3.71 -2.87
N GLU A 111 -1.01 -4.19 -1.85
CA GLU A 111 -1.88 -5.38 -1.93
C GLU A 111 -1.26 -6.62 -2.59
N LEU A 112 -0.05 -7.00 -2.20
CA LEU A 112 0.50 -8.31 -2.59
C LEU A 112 0.16 -9.33 -1.53
N HIS A 113 -0.50 -10.43 -1.92
CA HIS A 113 -0.75 -11.53 -1.01
C HIS A 113 0.47 -12.45 -0.83
N ASP A 114 0.61 -13.01 0.37
CA ASP A 114 1.53 -14.11 0.71
C ASP A 114 0.89 -14.98 1.79
N GLY A 115 0.62 -16.25 1.46
CA GLY A 115 -0.01 -17.18 2.39
C GLY A 115 -1.50 -16.95 2.62
N SER A 116 -2.15 -16.04 1.88
CA SER A 116 -3.60 -15.82 1.95
C SER A 116 -4.37 -16.97 1.28
N LYS A 117 -5.34 -17.56 2.01
CA LYS A 117 -6.15 -18.68 1.51
C LYS A 117 -6.93 -18.36 0.24
N ASN A 118 -7.48 -17.15 0.16
CA ASN A 118 -8.32 -16.72 -0.97
C ASN A 118 -7.53 -16.41 -2.26
N THR A 119 -6.20 -16.44 -2.20
CA THR A 119 -5.29 -16.40 -3.35
C THR A 119 -4.33 -17.58 -3.32
N PHE A 120 -4.80 -18.72 -2.81
CA PHE A 120 -4.13 -20.00 -2.90
C PHE A 120 -2.79 -20.13 -2.17
N GLU A 121 -2.58 -19.29 -1.14
CA GLU A 121 -1.43 -19.34 -0.23
C GLU A 121 -0.07 -19.11 -0.94
N GLU A 122 -0.09 -18.50 -2.12
CA GLU A 122 1.12 -18.19 -2.89
C GLU A 122 1.72 -16.83 -2.49
N ASP A 123 3.05 -16.71 -2.58
CA ASP A 123 3.74 -15.41 -2.54
C ASP A 123 3.66 -14.75 -3.92
N GLN A 124 2.83 -13.70 -4.02
CA GLN A 124 2.61 -13.00 -5.28
C GLN A 124 3.80 -12.15 -5.71
N LEU A 125 4.61 -11.65 -4.77
CA LEU A 125 5.80 -10.89 -5.11
C LEU A 125 6.82 -11.78 -5.81
N GLU A 126 7.05 -13.00 -5.32
CA GLU A 126 7.92 -14.00 -5.98
C GLU A 126 7.47 -14.28 -7.40
N ARG A 127 6.15 -14.44 -7.59
CA ARG A 127 5.57 -14.68 -8.92
C ARG A 127 5.79 -13.50 -9.85
N VAL A 128 5.70 -12.26 -9.38
CA VAL A 128 6.04 -11.05 -10.15
C VAL A 128 7.53 -11.03 -10.50
N LEU A 129 8.41 -11.21 -9.51
CA LEU A 129 9.86 -11.14 -9.66
C LEU A 129 10.39 -12.17 -10.67
N SER A 130 9.84 -13.39 -10.65
CA SER A 130 10.20 -14.45 -11.60
C SER A 130 9.95 -14.10 -13.07
N ARG A 131 9.15 -13.06 -13.35
CA ARG A 131 8.69 -12.69 -14.70
C ARG A 131 9.16 -11.30 -15.17
N ILE A 132 9.65 -10.43 -14.28
CA ILE A 132 10.10 -9.07 -14.67
C ILE A 132 11.59 -8.97 -15.03
N GLY A 133 12.35 -10.05 -14.79
CA GLY A 133 13.71 -10.22 -15.28
C GLY A 133 14.82 -9.89 -14.26
N PRO A 134 16.07 -10.25 -14.56
CA PRO A 134 17.18 -10.25 -13.59
C PRO A 134 17.72 -8.85 -13.24
N ALA A 135 17.23 -7.79 -13.90
CA ALA A 135 17.65 -6.42 -13.63
C ALA A 135 17.19 -5.93 -12.25
N TYR A 136 16.10 -6.48 -11.71
CA TYR A 136 15.56 -6.13 -10.39
C TYR A 136 16.26 -6.96 -9.32
N MET A 137 17.40 -6.46 -8.88
CA MET A 137 18.36 -7.21 -8.05
C MET A 137 18.05 -7.14 -6.54
N CYS A 138 17.18 -6.23 -6.12
CA CYS A 138 16.84 -6.02 -4.73
C CYS A 138 15.33 -5.97 -4.52
N ARG A 139 14.90 -6.47 -3.37
CA ARG A 139 13.55 -6.28 -2.85
C ARG A 139 13.57 -6.01 -1.36
N SER A 140 12.53 -5.34 -0.90
CA SER A 140 12.20 -5.22 0.50
C SER A 140 10.70 -5.37 0.72
N GLU A 141 10.32 -5.98 1.83
CA GLU A 141 8.94 -6.39 2.11
C GLU A 141 8.53 -6.04 3.53
N ALA A 142 7.27 -5.67 3.70
CA ALA A 142 6.64 -5.45 5.00
C ALA A 142 5.19 -5.94 4.99
N PHE A 143 4.87 -6.90 5.88
CA PHE A 143 3.47 -7.26 6.12
C PHE A 143 2.73 -6.12 6.81
N TYR A 144 1.50 -5.88 6.35
CA TYR A 144 0.56 -4.99 7.01
C TYR A 144 -0.80 -5.65 7.26
N TRP A 145 -0.95 -6.93 6.93
CA TRP A 145 -2.00 -7.80 7.44
C TRP A 145 -1.49 -9.23 7.43
N LYS A 146 -1.59 -9.96 8.54
CA LYS A 146 -1.10 -11.34 8.62
C LYS A 146 -1.75 -12.10 9.76
N SER A 147 -2.30 -13.27 9.47
CA SER A 147 -2.80 -14.21 10.47
C SER A 147 -2.90 -15.61 9.87
N PHE A 148 -2.61 -16.64 10.68
CA PHE A 148 -2.82 -18.03 10.26
C PHE A 148 -4.29 -18.38 10.07
N PHE A 149 -5.21 -17.70 10.76
CA PHE A 149 -6.65 -17.90 10.59
C PHE A 149 -7.46 -16.70 11.07
N VAL A 150 -8.25 -16.11 10.17
CA VAL A 150 -9.22 -15.05 10.49
C VAL A 150 -10.63 -15.65 10.56
N PRO A 151 -11.32 -15.59 11.71
CA PRO A 151 -12.64 -16.16 11.92
C PRO A 151 -13.79 -15.29 11.36
N HIS A 152 -13.56 -14.61 10.22
CA HIS A 152 -14.58 -13.81 9.55
C HIS A 152 -15.25 -14.64 8.44
N PRO A 153 -16.60 -14.68 8.32
CA PRO A 153 -17.29 -15.55 7.35
C PRO A 153 -16.87 -15.33 5.88
N LYS A 154 -16.49 -14.10 5.51
CA LYS A 154 -16.03 -13.76 4.16
C LYS A 154 -14.54 -14.02 3.90
N ILE A 155 -13.78 -14.45 4.91
CA ILE A 155 -12.33 -14.75 4.82
C ILE A 155 -12.07 -16.22 5.15
N TRP A 156 -12.49 -16.65 6.35
CA TRP A 156 -12.45 -18.02 6.85
C TRP A 156 -11.17 -18.79 6.48
N GLY A 157 -10.02 -18.23 6.85
CA GLY A 157 -8.72 -18.73 6.42
C GLY A 157 -7.55 -17.85 6.83
N SER A 158 -6.35 -18.25 6.41
CA SER A 158 -5.14 -17.46 6.54
C SER A 158 -5.20 -16.20 5.68
N VAL A 159 -4.50 -15.17 6.15
CA VAL A 159 -4.32 -13.91 5.44
C VAL A 159 -2.85 -13.50 5.55
N GLY A 160 -2.35 -12.88 4.51
CA GLY A 160 -1.06 -12.24 4.47
C GLY A 160 -1.03 -11.25 3.32
N MET A 161 -0.77 -9.99 3.63
CA MET A 161 -0.73 -8.90 2.66
C MET A 161 0.43 -7.95 2.99
N LYS A 162 1.20 -7.60 1.95
CA LYS A 162 2.47 -6.89 2.08
C LYS A 162 2.57 -5.66 1.20
N LEU A 163 3.36 -4.70 1.66
CA LEU A 163 4.02 -3.70 0.83
C LEU A 163 5.30 -4.31 0.28
N ALA A 164 5.65 -3.95 -0.95
CA ALA A 164 6.93 -4.33 -1.55
C ALA A 164 7.61 -3.14 -2.22
N THR A 165 8.91 -3.03 -2.01
CA THR A 165 9.81 -2.16 -2.77
C THR A 165 10.73 -3.06 -3.58
N VAL A 166 10.68 -2.98 -4.91
CA VAL A 166 11.59 -3.72 -5.81
C VAL A 166 12.49 -2.72 -6.50
N SER A 167 13.79 -3.00 -6.59
CA SER A 167 14.77 -2.05 -7.07
C SER A 167 15.81 -2.72 -7.97
N LYS A 168 16.19 -2.02 -9.05
CA LYS A 168 17.39 -2.37 -9.83
C LYS A 168 18.69 -2.04 -9.08
N TYR A 169 18.62 -1.12 -8.12
CA TYR A 169 19.74 -0.65 -7.31
C TYR A 169 19.74 -1.30 -5.93
N LYS A 170 20.90 -1.28 -5.29
CA LYS A 170 21.09 -1.76 -3.92
C LYS A 170 20.13 -1.07 -2.94
N ILE A 171 19.52 -1.86 -2.06
CA ILE A 171 18.83 -1.36 -0.87
C ILE A 171 19.77 -1.65 0.30
N SER A 172 20.32 -0.61 0.94
CA SER A 172 21.31 -0.77 2.02
C SER A 172 20.69 -0.88 3.40
N ASP A 173 19.52 -0.28 3.58
CA ASP A 173 18.78 -0.27 4.85
C ASP A 173 17.28 -0.15 4.59
N GLY A 174 16.47 -0.52 5.59
CA GLY A 174 15.03 -0.38 5.50
C GLY A 174 14.32 -0.64 6.81
N ILE A 175 13.23 0.10 7.02
CA ILE A 175 12.45 0.10 8.24
C ILE A 175 10.97 -0.03 7.88
N ARG A 176 10.27 -0.91 8.60
CA ARG A 176 8.81 -0.96 8.62
C ARG A 176 8.33 -0.12 9.80
N HIS A 177 7.66 1.00 9.51
CA HIS A 177 7.02 1.84 10.51
C HIS A 177 5.54 1.48 10.62
N SER A 178 5.09 1.07 11.80
CA SER A 178 3.66 0.79 12.03
C SER A 178 2.86 2.10 12.04
N LEU A 179 1.72 2.06 11.37
CA LEU A 179 0.72 3.13 11.40
C LEU A 179 -0.32 2.86 12.49
N PRO A 180 -0.91 3.91 13.10
CA PRO A 180 -1.97 3.76 14.09
C PRO A 180 -3.12 2.89 13.56
N PRO A 181 -3.53 1.83 14.30
CA PRO A 181 -4.58 0.92 13.83
C PRO A 181 -5.97 1.55 13.98
N MET A 182 -6.93 1.05 13.19
CA MET A 182 -8.34 1.34 13.40
C MET A 182 -8.83 0.82 14.76
N PRO A 183 -9.58 1.63 15.55
CA PRO A 183 -10.18 1.19 16.80
C PRO A 183 -11.08 -0.03 16.63
N ALA A 184 -10.94 -1.02 17.50
CA ALA A 184 -11.82 -2.19 17.60
C ALA A 184 -11.76 -2.76 19.04
N ASP A 185 -12.58 -3.76 19.34
CA ASP A 185 -12.45 -4.49 20.60
C ASP A 185 -11.12 -5.29 20.64
N PRO A 186 -10.59 -5.61 21.85
CA PRO A 186 -9.27 -6.22 21.98
C PRO A 186 -9.07 -7.53 21.22
N ILE A 187 -10.13 -8.29 20.93
CA ILE A 187 -10.06 -9.53 20.15
C ILE A 187 -10.04 -9.20 18.66
N SER A 188 -10.98 -8.40 18.17
CA SER A 188 -11.06 -8.04 16.75
C SER A 188 -9.82 -7.26 16.29
N THR A 189 -9.26 -6.39 17.14
CA THR A 189 -8.01 -5.67 16.84
C THR A 189 -6.89 -6.62 16.43
N GLN A 190 -6.81 -7.84 16.97
CA GLN A 190 -5.73 -8.78 16.64
C GLN A 190 -5.80 -9.27 15.18
N PHE A 191 -6.99 -9.31 14.59
CA PHE A 191 -7.21 -9.78 13.21
C PHE A 191 -7.24 -8.66 12.17
N ASN A 192 -7.28 -7.40 12.60
CA ASN A 192 -7.29 -6.23 11.73
C ASN A 192 -5.94 -5.99 11.05
N LEU A 193 -5.98 -5.17 10.00
CA LEU A 193 -4.77 -4.68 9.34
C LEU A 193 -3.89 -3.90 10.33
N LYS A 194 -2.58 -4.08 10.17
CA LYS A 194 -1.49 -3.39 10.85
C LYS A 194 -0.75 -2.54 9.82
N ARG A 195 -1.46 -1.53 9.27
CA ARG A 195 -0.97 -0.62 8.21
C ARG A 195 0.45 -0.12 8.53
N ALA A 196 1.24 0.13 7.49
CA ALA A 196 2.64 0.47 7.66
C ALA A 196 3.15 1.43 6.58
N ILE A 197 4.32 2.01 6.85
CA ILE A 197 5.20 2.63 5.86
C ILE A 197 6.43 1.75 5.74
N LEU A 198 6.75 1.33 4.53
CA LEU A 198 8.00 0.64 4.22
C LEU A 198 8.99 1.66 3.68
N GLN A 199 9.99 2.01 4.49
CA GLN A 199 11.08 2.90 4.12
C GLN A 199 12.28 2.08 3.66
N ASN A 200 12.89 2.46 2.54
CA ASN A 200 14.10 1.82 2.00
C ASN A 200 15.11 2.85 1.54
N ASP A 201 16.37 2.66 1.92
CA ASP A 201 17.45 3.56 1.56
C ASP A 201 18.30 2.96 0.43
N LEU A 202 18.39 3.70 -0.68
CA LEU A 202 19.24 3.38 -1.82
C LEU A 202 20.49 4.26 -1.75
N PRO A 203 21.70 3.70 -1.57
CA PRO A 203 22.92 4.49 -1.45
C PRO A 203 23.26 5.15 -2.79
N ILE A 204 23.74 6.40 -2.72
CA ILE A 204 24.23 7.19 -3.85
C ILE A 204 25.76 7.28 -3.76
N GLU A 205 26.44 7.15 -4.91
CA GLU A 205 27.86 7.47 -5.04
C GLU A 205 28.17 8.86 -4.44
N GLY A 206 29.16 8.93 -3.55
CA GLY A 206 29.49 10.15 -2.81
C GLY A 206 28.98 10.19 -1.37
N GLY A 207 28.17 9.21 -0.94
CA GLY A 207 27.82 8.99 0.47
C GLY A 207 26.44 9.48 0.90
N ASP A 208 25.70 10.13 0.01
CA ASP A 208 24.27 10.43 0.20
C ASP A 208 23.40 9.17 -0.01
N LYS A 209 22.10 9.28 0.25
CA LYS A 209 21.11 8.23 0.00
C LYS A 209 19.81 8.79 -0.56
N PHE A 210 19.15 7.98 -1.40
CA PHE A 210 17.80 8.19 -1.88
C PHE A 210 16.85 7.28 -1.12
N THR A 211 15.99 7.85 -0.27
CA THR A 211 15.01 7.12 0.52
C THR A 211 13.70 6.99 -0.26
N VAL A 212 13.25 5.76 -0.46
CA VAL A 212 11.95 5.48 -1.08
C VAL A 212 11.02 4.95 0.01
N LEU A 213 9.83 5.53 0.11
CA LEU A 213 8.80 5.13 1.05
C LEU A 213 7.58 4.60 0.28
N ASN A 214 7.10 3.43 0.69
CA ASN A 214 5.87 2.82 0.21
C ASN A 214 4.85 2.78 1.35
N THR A 215 3.58 3.10 1.09
CA THR A 215 2.52 2.96 2.09
C THR A 215 1.19 2.53 1.48
N HIS A 216 0.31 2.00 2.33
CA HIS A 216 -1.09 1.77 2.02
C HIS A 216 -1.88 2.09 3.29
N LEU A 217 -2.58 3.22 3.31
CA LEU A 217 -3.37 3.66 4.46
C LEU A 217 -4.64 2.83 4.63
N ASP A 218 -5.27 2.94 5.80
CA ASP A 218 -6.56 2.30 6.02
C ASP A 218 -7.63 2.80 5.04
N ALA A 219 -8.58 1.93 4.75
CA ALA A 219 -9.84 2.28 4.12
C ALA A 219 -10.95 2.12 5.15
N PHE A 220 -12.14 2.66 4.88
CA PHE A 220 -13.34 2.31 5.65
C PHE A 220 -13.33 2.70 7.15
N SER A 221 -12.56 3.72 7.53
CA SER A 221 -12.43 4.19 8.92
C SER A 221 -13.27 5.43 9.22
N GLN A 222 -14.36 5.65 8.45
CA GLN A 222 -15.20 6.85 8.58
C GLN A 222 -15.80 6.93 10.00
N GLY A 223 -15.87 8.15 10.54
CA GLY A 223 -16.35 8.37 11.91
C GLY A 223 -15.30 8.07 12.99
N THR A 224 -14.05 7.79 12.61
CA THR A 224 -12.90 7.67 13.52
C THR A 224 -11.81 8.69 13.15
N ASP A 225 -10.78 8.84 13.99
CA ASP A 225 -9.64 9.71 13.72
C ASP A 225 -8.43 8.96 13.13
N THR A 226 -8.62 7.71 12.67
CA THR A 226 -7.53 6.84 12.18
C THR A 226 -6.78 7.48 11.02
N MET A 227 -7.48 7.93 9.97
CA MET A 227 -6.82 8.52 8.79
C MET A 227 -5.96 9.72 9.16
N ARG A 228 -6.48 10.64 9.99
CA ARG A 228 -5.75 11.79 10.50
C ARG A 228 -4.47 11.37 11.23
N ARG A 229 -4.55 10.40 12.15
CA ARG A 229 -3.40 9.90 12.92
C ARG A 229 -2.36 9.20 12.05
N GLN A 230 -2.79 8.49 11.00
CA GLN A 230 -1.88 7.89 10.02
C GLN A 230 -1.15 8.96 9.20
N VAL A 231 -1.85 9.99 8.73
CA VAL A 231 -1.25 11.15 8.05
C VAL A 231 -0.30 11.92 8.99
N GLU A 232 -0.62 12.06 10.27
CA GLU A 232 0.27 12.66 11.27
C GLU A 232 1.56 11.87 11.46
N THR A 233 1.48 10.53 11.43
CA THR A 233 2.67 9.66 11.52
C THR A 233 3.55 9.82 10.28
N ILE A 234 2.96 9.86 9.08
CA ILE A 234 3.68 10.17 7.83
C ILE A 234 4.34 11.56 7.93
N THR A 235 3.58 12.57 8.36
CA THR A 235 4.06 13.95 8.48
C THR A 235 5.26 14.04 9.42
N GLY A 236 5.24 13.31 10.55
CA GLY A 236 6.36 13.23 11.48
C GLY A 236 7.62 12.64 10.82
N LEU A 237 7.47 11.50 10.16
CA LEU A 237 8.57 10.81 9.48
C LEU A 237 9.19 11.67 8.36
N LEU A 238 8.36 12.28 7.50
CA LEU A 238 8.85 13.13 6.41
C LEU A 238 9.58 14.38 6.93
N LYS A 239 9.12 14.95 8.04
CA LYS A 239 9.81 16.07 8.70
C LYS A 239 11.20 15.67 9.19
N GLU A 240 11.35 14.46 9.76
CA GLU A 240 12.66 13.96 10.19
C GLU A 240 13.60 13.76 8.99
N LEU A 241 13.10 13.22 7.88
CA LEU A 241 13.88 13.05 6.64
C LEU A 241 14.32 14.40 6.04
N ASP A 242 13.45 15.41 6.05
CA ASP A 242 13.79 16.76 5.62
C ASP A 242 14.84 17.42 6.50
N LEU A 243 14.71 17.30 7.83
CA LEU A 243 15.70 17.83 8.77
C LEU A 243 17.07 17.17 8.61
N ALA A 244 17.10 15.89 8.23
CA ALA A 244 18.32 15.18 7.88
C ALA A 244 18.84 15.50 6.47
N GLY A 245 18.11 16.29 5.68
CA GLY A 245 18.47 16.66 4.31
C GLY A 245 18.50 15.47 3.35
N HIS A 246 17.70 14.43 3.61
CA HIS A 246 17.60 13.25 2.76
C HIS A 246 16.85 13.58 1.45
N TYR A 247 17.25 12.91 0.36
CA TYR A 247 16.42 12.85 -0.84
C TYR A 247 15.38 11.77 -0.63
N TRP A 248 14.09 12.11 -0.67
CA TRP A 248 13.05 11.09 -0.49
C TRP A 248 11.85 11.26 -1.41
N VAL A 249 11.25 10.11 -1.72
CA VAL A 249 9.95 10.00 -2.41
C VAL A 249 9.07 9.04 -1.63
N LEU A 250 7.84 9.46 -1.34
CA LEU A 250 6.78 8.64 -0.75
C LEU A 250 5.72 8.38 -1.81
N GLY A 251 5.46 7.11 -2.13
CA GLY A 251 4.40 6.70 -3.03
C GLY A 251 3.49 5.67 -2.38
N GLY A 252 2.21 5.66 -2.73
CA GLY A 252 1.30 4.61 -2.28
C GLY A 252 -0.17 4.94 -2.50
N ASP A 253 -1.00 4.03 -1.99
CA ASP A 253 -2.45 4.19 -1.89
C ASP A 253 -2.79 4.82 -0.53
N PHE A 254 -3.30 6.04 -0.55
CA PHE A 254 -3.63 6.77 0.66
C PHE A 254 -5.09 6.61 1.07
N ASN A 255 -5.94 6.02 0.23
CA ASN A 255 -7.38 5.94 0.48
C ASN A 255 -8.03 7.28 0.89
N LEU A 256 -7.47 8.40 0.43
CA LEU A 256 -7.93 9.75 0.77
C LEU A 256 -8.11 10.58 -0.50
N LEU A 257 -9.21 11.33 -0.57
CA LEU A 257 -9.48 12.27 -1.66
C LEU A 257 -8.54 13.48 -1.58
N PRO A 258 -8.22 14.14 -2.71
CA PRO A 258 -7.37 15.30 -2.68
C PRO A 258 -8.07 16.46 -1.95
N PRO A 259 -7.31 17.37 -1.30
CA PRO A 259 -7.90 18.50 -0.60
C PRO A 259 -8.80 19.32 -1.54
N GLY A 260 -10.01 19.65 -1.10
CA GLY A 260 -11.00 20.40 -1.88
C GLY A 260 -11.80 19.59 -2.90
N PHE A 261 -11.63 18.26 -2.98
CA PHE A 261 -12.44 17.43 -3.87
C PHE A 261 -13.89 17.35 -3.41
N ASP A 262 -14.83 17.70 -4.30
CA ASP A 262 -16.26 17.59 -4.01
C ASP A 262 -16.74 16.15 -4.23
N ARG A 263 -16.85 15.39 -3.13
CA ARG A 263 -17.32 14.00 -3.18
C ARG A 263 -18.75 13.83 -3.69
N LYS A 264 -19.55 14.90 -3.76
CA LYS A 264 -20.90 14.87 -4.38
C LYS A 264 -20.85 14.63 -5.89
N LEU A 265 -19.68 14.82 -6.51
CA LEU A 265 -19.46 14.49 -7.91
C LEU A 265 -19.30 12.98 -8.14
N MET A 266 -19.11 12.20 -7.08
CA MET A 266 -18.95 10.75 -7.14
C MET A 266 -20.30 10.06 -7.06
N HIS A 267 -20.33 8.79 -7.48
CA HIS A 267 -21.48 7.94 -7.20
C HIS A 267 -21.65 7.77 -5.66
N PRO A 268 -22.87 7.77 -5.10
CA PRO A 268 -23.10 7.65 -3.66
C PRO A 268 -22.41 6.45 -3.00
N ASN A 269 -22.41 5.29 -3.66
CA ASN A 269 -21.71 4.10 -3.15
C ASN A 269 -20.20 4.34 -3.02
N GLY A 270 -19.63 5.08 -3.98
CA GLY A 270 -18.22 5.44 -3.95
C GLY A 270 -17.90 6.48 -2.89
N ALA A 271 -18.77 7.49 -2.74
CA ALA A 271 -18.61 8.59 -1.77
C ALA A 271 -18.81 8.14 -0.31
N PHE A 272 -19.51 7.02 -0.09
CA PHE A 272 -19.75 6.44 1.23
C PHE A 272 -18.45 6.19 2.00
N PHE A 273 -17.39 5.81 1.29
CA PHE A 273 -16.10 5.46 1.88
C PHE A 273 -15.17 6.66 2.12
N TYR A 274 -15.64 7.90 2.01
CA TYR A 274 -14.77 9.07 2.18
C TYR A 274 -15.38 10.14 3.07
N SER A 275 -14.50 10.79 3.82
CA SER A 275 -14.80 11.90 4.71
C SER A 275 -14.65 13.25 3.99
N ASP A 276 -15.30 14.28 4.54
CA ASP A 276 -15.12 15.68 4.12
C ASP A 276 -13.98 16.39 4.90
N GLU A 277 -13.30 15.68 5.82
CA GLU A 277 -12.29 16.26 6.73
C GLU A 277 -10.94 16.57 6.06
N GLN A 278 -10.75 16.20 4.79
CA GLN A 278 -9.54 16.48 4.00
C GLN A 278 -8.24 16.08 4.73
N GLU A 279 -8.22 14.88 5.30
CA GLU A 279 -7.20 14.40 6.22
C GLU A 279 -5.79 14.39 5.60
N ILE A 280 -5.68 14.27 4.27
CA ILE A 280 -4.40 14.27 3.53
C ILE A 280 -3.80 15.68 3.36
N LYS A 281 -4.57 16.75 3.61
CA LYS A 281 -4.17 18.14 3.38
C LYS A 281 -2.81 18.52 3.98
N PRO A 282 -2.43 18.09 5.20
CA PRO A 282 -1.10 18.40 5.76
C PRO A 282 0.07 17.97 4.87
N LEU A 283 -0.09 16.91 4.06
CA LEU A 283 0.95 16.47 3.13
C LEU A 283 1.10 17.44 1.95
N PHE A 284 -0.02 17.84 1.34
CA PHE A 284 -0.06 18.80 0.23
C PHE A 284 0.38 20.21 0.64
N ASP A 285 0.15 20.60 1.89
CA ASP A 285 0.54 21.92 2.39
C ASP A 285 2.06 22.05 2.60
N ARG A 286 2.77 20.94 2.85
CA ARG A 286 4.16 20.95 3.30
C ARG A 286 5.14 20.44 2.26
N TRP A 287 4.74 19.49 1.43
CA TRP A 287 5.63 18.80 0.50
C TRP A 287 5.18 18.90 -0.94
N ASN A 288 6.12 18.70 -1.85
CA ASN A 288 5.80 18.64 -3.26
C ASN A 288 5.00 17.36 -3.51
N SER A 289 3.82 17.51 -4.13
CA SER A 289 3.05 16.40 -4.70
C SER A 289 3.34 16.31 -6.19
N ALA A 290 3.34 15.09 -6.74
CA ALA A 290 3.59 14.90 -8.17
C ALA A 290 2.57 15.60 -9.08
N VAL A 291 1.33 15.68 -8.58
CA VAL A 291 0.26 16.49 -9.14
C VAL A 291 -0.32 17.36 -8.02
N PRO A 292 -0.17 18.69 -8.08
CA PRO A 292 -0.77 19.60 -7.11
C PRO A 292 -2.30 19.46 -7.01
N PHE A 293 -2.86 19.66 -5.82
CA PHE A 293 -4.30 19.47 -5.59
C PHE A 293 -5.19 20.38 -6.44
N ASN A 294 -4.72 21.56 -6.86
CA ASN A 294 -5.47 22.44 -7.77
C ASN A 294 -5.62 21.84 -9.18
N ILE A 295 -4.67 21.00 -9.61
CA ILE A 295 -4.78 20.24 -10.88
C ILE A 295 -5.67 19.02 -10.68
N LEU A 296 -5.55 18.32 -9.55
CA LEU A 296 -6.42 17.20 -9.19
C LEU A 296 -7.90 17.59 -9.02
N ASN A 297 -8.18 18.88 -8.79
CA ASN A 297 -9.53 19.44 -8.76
C ASN A 297 -9.87 20.29 -10.00
N GLY A 298 -8.94 20.35 -10.97
CA GLY A 298 -9.06 21.21 -12.15
C GLY A 298 -9.82 20.56 -13.31
N ALA A 299 -9.81 21.24 -14.45
CA ALA A 299 -10.50 20.80 -15.66
C ALA A 299 -9.94 19.47 -16.23
N GLU A 300 -8.68 19.14 -15.92
CA GLU A 300 -7.99 17.95 -16.44
C GLU A 300 -7.90 16.81 -15.42
N LYS A 301 -8.63 16.89 -14.29
CA LYS A 301 -8.54 15.91 -13.19
C LYS A 301 -8.70 14.45 -13.61
N GLU A 302 -9.51 14.18 -14.63
CA GLU A 302 -9.76 12.82 -15.12
C GLU A 302 -8.49 12.13 -15.63
N LYS A 303 -7.49 12.89 -16.11
CA LYS A 303 -6.16 12.38 -16.52
C LYS A 303 -5.34 11.85 -15.34
N TYR A 304 -5.77 12.13 -14.12
CA TYR A 304 -5.05 11.81 -12.89
C TYR A 304 -5.85 10.89 -11.98
N TYR A 305 -7.01 10.40 -12.42
CA TYR A 305 -7.76 9.40 -11.65
C TYR A 305 -6.95 8.12 -11.54
N THR A 306 -6.68 7.70 -10.31
CA THR A 306 -5.89 6.50 -10.03
C THR A 306 -6.77 5.31 -9.70
N TYR A 307 -8.07 5.53 -9.46
CA TYR A 307 -8.97 4.47 -9.01
C TYR A 307 -10.20 4.30 -9.90
N TYR A 308 -10.53 3.05 -10.16
CA TYR A 308 -11.70 2.57 -10.86
C TYR A 308 -12.36 1.47 -10.05
N SER A 309 -13.44 1.78 -9.35
CA SER A 309 -14.16 0.85 -8.47
C SER A 309 -14.61 -0.43 -9.16
N ASN A 310 -14.64 -1.55 -8.43
CA ASN A 310 -15.27 -2.79 -8.87
C ASN A 310 -16.80 -2.79 -8.74
N ASP A 311 -17.39 -1.80 -8.05
CA ASP A 311 -18.83 -1.64 -7.97
C ASP A 311 -19.43 -1.47 -9.39
N PRO A 312 -20.29 -2.39 -9.87
CA PRO A 312 -20.91 -2.30 -11.19
C PRO A 312 -21.74 -1.04 -11.41
N ALA A 313 -22.17 -0.34 -10.35
CA ALA A 313 -22.85 0.95 -10.45
C ALA A 313 -21.91 2.09 -10.86
N ILE A 314 -20.60 1.93 -10.69
CA ILE A 314 -19.57 2.92 -10.98
C ILE A 314 -18.82 2.48 -12.23
N GLY A 315 -19.35 2.85 -13.41
CA GLY A 315 -18.83 2.37 -14.70
C GLY A 315 -17.58 3.08 -15.25
N LYS A 316 -16.91 3.93 -14.46
CA LYS A 316 -15.71 4.66 -14.90
C LYS A 316 -14.80 5.06 -13.73
N PRO A 317 -13.52 5.34 -13.99
CA PRO A 317 -12.64 6.01 -13.03
C PRO A 317 -13.22 7.35 -12.60
N ASP A 318 -13.17 7.66 -11.31
CA ASP A 318 -13.86 8.83 -10.75
C ASP A 318 -13.08 9.59 -9.66
N ARG A 319 -11.90 9.10 -9.25
CA ARG A 319 -11.12 9.72 -8.17
C ARG A 319 -9.61 9.42 -8.26
N THR A 320 -8.84 10.23 -7.55
CA THR A 320 -7.42 10.03 -7.26
C THR A 320 -7.30 9.72 -5.78
N ILE A 321 -6.67 8.60 -5.43
CA ILE A 321 -6.38 8.20 -4.03
C ILE A 321 -4.95 7.67 -3.87
N ASP A 322 -4.26 7.45 -4.98
CA ASP A 322 -2.85 7.09 -5.01
C ASP A 322 -2.04 8.35 -5.30
N TYR A 323 -0.96 8.55 -4.55
CA TYR A 323 -0.18 9.78 -4.66
C TYR A 323 1.31 9.49 -4.62
N ILE A 324 2.08 10.44 -5.15
CA ILE A 324 3.51 10.52 -4.93
C ILE A 324 3.84 11.90 -4.35
N PHE A 325 4.48 11.92 -3.19
CA PHE A 325 5.06 13.10 -2.55
C PHE A 325 6.58 13.00 -2.57
N TYR A 326 7.28 14.13 -2.60
CA TYR A 326 8.73 14.14 -2.64
C TYR A 326 9.35 15.36 -1.94
N SER A 327 10.57 15.16 -1.45
CA SER A 327 11.38 16.20 -0.79
C SER A 327 11.65 17.41 -1.70
N SER A 328 11.89 18.58 -1.11
CA SER A 328 12.28 19.79 -1.84
C SER A 328 13.63 19.67 -2.57
N ASN A 329 14.45 18.70 -2.18
CA ASN A 329 15.78 18.44 -2.76
C ASN A 329 15.70 17.54 -4.01
N LEU A 330 14.49 17.21 -4.47
CA LEU A 330 14.24 16.48 -5.71
C LEU A 330 13.50 17.35 -6.71
N LYS A 331 13.82 17.14 -7.99
CA LYS A 331 13.09 17.70 -9.12
C LYS A 331 12.31 16.60 -9.82
N GLN A 332 11.00 16.77 -9.92
CA GLN A 332 10.18 15.99 -10.84
C GLN A 332 10.50 16.39 -12.28
N THR A 333 10.85 15.42 -13.12
CA THR A 333 11.15 15.59 -14.55
C THR A 333 10.16 14.90 -15.47
N GLY A 334 9.27 14.09 -14.91
CA GLY A 334 8.14 13.48 -15.62
C GLY A 334 7.17 12.85 -14.63
N TYR A 335 5.88 12.84 -14.99
CA TYR A 335 4.84 12.13 -14.25
C TYR A 335 3.70 11.75 -15.20
N LYS A 336 3.12 10.55 -15.01
CA LYS A 336 1.84 10.15 -15.63
C LYS A 336 1.08 9.18 -14.72
N VAL A 337 -0.25 9.21 -14.82
CA VAL A 337 -1.10 8.05 -14.51
C VAL A 337 -1.36 7.35 -15.83
N ASP A 338 -1.19 6.03 -15.90
CA ASP A 338 -1.34 5.31 -17.15
C ASP A 338 -2.72 4.66 -17.26
N HIS A 339 -3.54 5.19 -18.18
CA HIS A 339 -4.87 4.67 -18.50
C HIS A 339 -4.89 3.85 -19.79
N GLY A 340 -3.75 3.29 -20.22
CA GLY A 340 -3.71 2.45 -21.43
C GLY A 340 -4.75 1.33 -21.39
N ASP A 341 -5.39 1.04 -22.53
CA ASP A 341 -6.59 0.18 -22.63
C ASP A 341 -6.51 -1.14 -21.86
N ILE A 342 -5.35 -1.80 -21.85
CA ILE A 342 -5.16 -3.07 -21.14
C ILE A 342 -5.28 -2.93 -19.62
N LEU A 343 -4.87 -1.78 -19.07
CA LEU A 343 -4.79 -1.49 -17.63
C LEU A 343 -6.16 -1.40 -16.97
N TRP A 344 -7.21 -1.07 -17.74
CA TRP A 344 -8.61 -1.05 -17.28
C TRP A 344 -9.13 -2.40 -16.77
N THR A 345 -8.38 -3.48 -16.99
CA THR A 345 -8.75 -4.84 -16.58
C THR A 345 -7.78 -5.46 -15.57
N VAL A 346 -6.71 -4.75 -15.18
CA VAL A 346 -5.58 -5.33 -14.41
C VAL A 346 -5.77 -5.17 -12.91
N SER A 347 -6.22 -4.01 -12.47
CA SER A 347 -6.52 -3.69 -11.08
C SER A 347 -7.53 -2.55 -11.08
N ASP A 348 -8.26 -2.40 -9.97
CA ASP A 348 -9.01 -1.20 -9.64
C ASP A 348 -8.14 0.04 -9.43
N HIS A 349 -6.82 -0.08 -9.41
CA HIS A 349 -5.89 1.05 -9.44
C HIS A 349 -5.09 1.12 -10.75
N PHE A 350 -4.88 2.34 -11.24
CA PHE A 350 -3.99 2.63 -12.35
C PHE A 350 -2.57 2.89 -11.86
N PRO A 351 -1.55 2.39 -12.57
CA PRO A 351 -0.17 2.62 -12.20
C PRO A 351 0.22 4.08 -12.39
N GLN A 352 0.99 4.61 -11.43
CA GLN A 352 1.61 5.92 -11.53
C GLN A 352 3.09 5.79 -11.85
N ILE A 353 3.57 6.62 -12.77
CA ILE A 353 4.99 6.73 -13.11
C ILE A 353 5.48 8.12 -12.76
N GLY A 354 6.50 8.22 -11.93
CA GLY A 354 7.20 9.47 -11.62
C GLY A 354 8.69 9.37 -11.94
N ILE A 355 9.30 10.46 -12.40
CA ILE A 355 10.75 10.52 -12.66
C ILE A 355 11.36 11.65 -11.84
N TYR A 356 12.23 11.30 -10.90
CA TYR A 356 12.81 12.24 -9.95
C TYR A 356 14.31 12.32 -10.10
N GLN A 357 14.85 13.53 -10.03
CA GLN A 357 16.28 13.79 -10.09
C GLN A 357 16.73 14.52 -8.82
N THR A 358 17.87 14.11 -8.25
CA THR A 358 18.50 14.85 -7.14
C THR A 358 18.90 16.25 -7.59
N LEU A 359 18.58 17.25 -6.78
CA LEU A 359 19.13 18.59 -6.93
C LEU A 359 20.47 18.64 -6.18
N ARG A 360 21.51 19.15 -6.84
CA ARG A 360 22.81 19.37 -6.17
C ARG A 360 22.59 20.34 -5.00
N LYS A 361 23.10 19.97 -3.82
CA LYS A 361 23.26 20.89 -2.71
C LYS A 361 24.35 21.89 -3.11
N GLU A 362 23.98 23.16 -3.28
CA GLU A 362 24.93 24.26 -3.55
C GLU A 362 25.90 24.48 -2.38
#